data_AF-A0AAN9F2P5-F1
#
_entry.id   AF-A0AAN9F2P5-F1
#
_cell.length_a   1.000
_cell.length_b   1.000
_cell.length_c   1.000
_cell.angle_alpha   90.00
_cell.angle_beta   90.00
_cell.angle_gamma   90.00
#
_symmetry.space_group_name_H-M   'P 1'
#
loop_
_entity.id
_entity.type
_entity.pdbx_description
1 polymer ?
#
loop_
_entity_poly.entity_id
_entity_poly.type
_entity_poly.pdbx_seq_one_letter_code
_entity_poly.pdbx_strand_id
1 'polypeptide(L)'
;MYQVCRKLRGLQKPLRELNRRAYGDIDKKELQLRDELDAVQSSLVNSPDNIQLQQKEKCILNEYLEIKKAAYAFLRQKAKLTWLNEGDENTRIFHNSIKQRQYHNRVLRIQTEHGFVDSQDQIAEAFMSYYEDLFRARNNRQHK
;
A
#
# COMPACT_ATOMS: atom_id res chain seq x y z
N MET A 1 -17.16 7.94 2.64
CA MET A 1 -16.08 7.59 1.68
C MET A 1 -15.38 8.80 1.06
N TYR A 2 -16.11 9.77 0.48
CA TYR A 2 -15.54 10.91 -0.27
C TYR A 2 -14.52 11.75 0.51
N GLN A 3 -14.81 12.08 1.77
CA GLN A 3 -13.93 12.92 2.60
C GLN A 3 -12.57 12.23 2.89
N VAL A 4 -12.57 10.92 3.14
CA VAL A 4 -11.36 10.12 3.36
C VAL A 4 -10.54 10.06 2.08
N CYS A 5 -11.15 9.71 0.94
CA CYS A 5 -10.46 9.66 -0.35
C CYS A 5 -9.89 11.04 -0.76
N ARG A 6 -10.58 12.14 -0.44
CA ARG A 6 -10.10 13.50 -0.69
C ARG A 6 -8.88 13.83 0.19
N LYS A 7 -8.93 13.50 1.48
CA LYS A 7 -7.79 13.67 2.40
C LYS A 7 -6.59 12.82 1.98
N LEU A 8 -6.80 11.55 1.60
CA LEU A 8 -5.75 10.66 1.10
C LEU A 8 -5.12 11.17 -0.20
N ARG A 9 -5.92 11.70 -1.14
CA ARG A 9 -5.40 12.35 -2.35
C ARG A 9 -4.60 13.61 -2.02
N GLY A 10 -5.04 14.40 -1.05
CA GLY A 10 -4.28 15.55 -0.53
C GLY A 10 -2.93 15.16 0.07
N LEU A 11 -2.89 14.04 0.79
CA LEU A 11 -1.66 13.48 1.40
C LEU A 11 -0.71 12.85 0.38
N GLN A 12 -1.18 12.49 -0.81
CA GLN A 12 -0.38 11.79 -1.81
C GLN A 12 0.86 12.60 -2.24
N LYS A 13 0.73 13.90 -2.50
CA LYS A 13 1.86 14.75 -2.91
C LYS A 13 2.89 14.93 -1.76
N PRO A 14 2.48 15.35 -0.53
CA PRO A 14 3.39 15.40 0.61
C PRO A 14 4.10 14.08 0.91
N LEU A 15 3.39 12.96 0.85
CA LEU A 15 3.98 11.64 1.13
C LEU A 15 4.98 11.21 0.05
N ARG A 16 4.73 11.52 -1.23
CA ARG A 16 5.72 11.28 -2.29
C ARG A 16 6.97 12.13 -2.10
N GLU A 17 6.81 13.39 -1.73
CA GLU A 17 7.96 14.27 -1.47
C GLU A 17 8.74 13.83 -0.22
N LEU A 18 8.04 13.44 0.86
CA LEU A 18 8.65 12.83 2.03
C LEU A 18 9.43 11.57 1.65
N ASN A 19 8.82 10.69 0.85
CA ASN A 19 9.47 9.47 0.39
C ASN A 19 10.72 9.77 -0.44
N ARG A 20 10.64 10.75 -1.36
CA ARG A 20 11.78 11.18 -2.17
C ARG A 20 12.91 11.74 -1.30
N ARG A 21 12.59 12.59 -0.32
CA ARG A 21 13.59 13.21 0.57
C ARG A 21 14.22 12.22 1.55
N ALA A 22 13.42 11.33 2.13
CA ALA A 22 13.89 10.44 3.20
C ALA A 22 14.43 9.10 2.68
N TYR A 23 13.85 8.56 1.61
CA TYR A 23 14.14 7.21 1.11
C TYR A 23 14.55 7.16 -0.36
N GLY A 24 14.51 8.29 -1.09
CA GLY A 24 14.86 8.32 -2.51
C GLY A 24 16.32 7.97 -2.79
N ASP A 25 17.22 8.35 -1.89
CA ASP A 25 18.66 8.09 -1.98
C ASP A 25 19.14 7.09 -0.92
N ILE A 26 18.25 6.28 -0.34
CA ILE A 26 18.62 5.38 0.77
C ILE A 26 19.68 4.36 0.35
N ASP A 27 19.54 3.80 -0.86
CA ASP A 27 20.50 2.84 -1.42
C ASP A 27 21.87 3.50 -1.67
N LYS A 28 21.86 4.74 -2.17
CA LYS A 28 23.08 5.52 -2.39
C LYS A 28 23.77 5.86 -1.08
N LYS A 29 23.00 6.25 -0.06
CA LYS A 29 23.52 6.58 1.27
C LYS A 29 24.06 5.34 1.98
N GLU A 30 23.38 4.19 1.84
CA GLU A 30 23.87 2.90 2.35
C GLU A 30 25.23 2.54 1.74
N LEU A 31 25.36 2.67 0.42
CA LEU A 31 26.61 2.40 -0.29
C LEU A 31 27.74 3.35 0.17
N GLN A 32 27.46 4.66 0.25
CA GLN A 32 28.44 5.65 0.70
C GLN A 32 28.94 5.39 2.13
N LEU A 33 28.03 5.09 3.06
CA LEU A 33 28.40 4.78 4.44
C LEU A 33 29.18 3.48 4.54
N ARG A 34 28.87 2.49 3.69
CA ARG A 34 29.63 1.24 3.63
C ARG A 34 31.06 1.50 3.17
N ASP A 35 31.24 2.24 2.08
CA ASP A 35 32.56 2.56 1.53
C ASP A 35 33.38 3.41 2.51
N GLU A 36 32.75 4.36 3.22
CA GLU A 36 33.43 5.15 4.26
C GLU A 36 33.82 4.29 5.47
N LEU A 37 32.96 3.36 5.88
CA LEU A 37 33.26 2.43 6.96
C LEU A 37 34.45 1.53 6.59
N ASP A 38 34.46 0.97 5.38
CA ASP A 38 35.55 0.12 4.88
C ASP A 38 36.89 0.91 4.83
N ALA A 39 36.85 2.17 4.43
CA ALA A 39 38.03 3.04 4.40
C ALA A 39 38.58 3.35 5.80
N VAL A 40 37.70 3.65 6.77
CA VAL A 40 38.09 3.91 8.16
C VAL A 40 38.62 2.64 8.82
N GLN A 41 37.99 1.49 8.59
CA GLN A 41 38.45 0.19 9.09
C GLN A 41 39.81 -0.18 8.52
N SER A 42 40.03 0.03 7.23
CA SER A 42 41.34 -0.18 6.59
C SER A 42 42.42 0.73 7.19
N SER A 43 42.06 1.96 7.57
CA SER A 43 42.97 2.90 8.22
C SER A 43 43.29 2.48 9.67
N LEU A 44 42.31 1.94 10.40
CA LEU A 44 42.46 1.41 11.75
C LEU A 44 43.36 0.17 11.81
N VAL A 45 43.33 -0.69 10.78
CA VAL A 45 44.26 -1.84 10.69
C VAL A 45 45.72 -1.38 10.79
N ASN A 46 46.05 -0.25 10.17
CA ASN A 46 47.41 0.30 10.18
C ASN A 46 47.72 1.16 11.42
N SER A 47 46.72 1.57 12.19
CA SER A 47 46.86 2.47 13.35
C SER A 47 45.77 2.20 14.39
N PRO A 48 45.83 1.05 15.08
CA PRO A 48 44.74 0.57 15.94
C PRO A 48 44.51 1.45 17.17
N ASP A 49 45.54 2.13 17.68
CA ASP A 49 45.45 3.00 18.87
C ASP A 49 44.95 4.43 18.58
N ASN A 50 44.59 4.71 17.32
CA ASN A 50 44.09 6.03 16.95
C ASN A 50 42.65 6.24 17.43
N ILE A 51 42.52 6.88 18.59
CA ILE A 51 41.25 7.17 19.26
C ILE A 51 40.28 7.94 18.34
N GLN A 52 40.77 8.86 17.50
CA GLN A 52 39.91 9.63 16.59
C GLN A 52 39.30 8.73 15.51
N LEU A 53 40.09 7.83 14.94
CA LEU A 53 39.59 6.86 13.95
C LEU A 53 38.59 5.89 14.57
N GLN A 54 38.83 5.42 15.80
CA GLN A 54 37.88 4.55 16.52
C GLN A 54 36.54 5.25 16.80
N GLN A 55 36.58 6.53 17.20
CA GLN A 55 35.37 7.33 17.40
C GLN A 55 34.62 7.56 16.08
N LYS A 56 35.36 7.85 15.01
CA LYS A 56 34.79 8.02 13.66
C LYS A 56 34.14 6.73 13.18
N GLU A 57 34.80 5.58 13.33
CA GLU A 57 34.25 4.26 12.98
C GLU A 57 32.93 4.00 13.71
N LYS A 58 32.89 4.20 15.04
CA LYS A 58 31.66 4.02 15.82
C LYS A 58 30.52 4.91 15.35
N CYS A 59 30.81 6.16 15.00
CA CYS A 59 29.80 7.09 14.51
C CYS A 59 29.21 6.62 13.17
N ILE A 60 30.07 6.29 12.20
CA ILE A 60 29.67 5.80 10.89
C ILE A 60 28.91 4.47 11.00
N LEU A 61 29.38 3.56 11.85
CA LEU A 61 28.73 2.27 12.06
C LEU A 61 27.30 2.45 12.58
N ASN A 62 27.10 3.34 13.55
CA ASN A 62 25.75 3.64 14.05
C ASN A 62 24.85 4.22 12.95
N GLU A 63 25.35 5.17 12.15
CA GLU A 63 24.59 5.75 11.05
C GLU A 63 24.27 4.70 9.97
N TYR A 64 25.24 3.87 9.62
CA TYR A 64 25.08 2.77 8.66
C TYR A 64 24.01 1.77 9.11
N LEU A 65 24.01 1.37 10.39
CA LEU A 65 23.02 0.45 10.93
C LEU A 65 21.60 1.03 10.88
N GLU A 66 21.43 2.31 11.16
CA GLU A 66 20.12 2.97 11.07
C GLU A 66 19.63 3.07 9.62
N ILE A 67 20.51 3.44 8.68
CA ILE A 67 20.18 3.47 7.25
C ILE A 67 19.84 2.07 6.74
N LYS A 68 20.61 1.04 7.11
CA LYS A 68 20.37 -0.35 6.72
C LYS A 68 19.03 -0.88 7.25
N LYS A 69 18.66 -0.56 8.49
CA LYS A 69 17.33 -0.87 9.04
C LYS A 69 16.22 -0.20 8.23
N ALA A 70 16.39 1.08 7.89
CA ALA A 70 15.43 1.83 7.09
C ALA A 70 15.30 1.27 5.66
N ALA A 71 16.41 0.91 5.01
CA ALA A 71 16.44 0.28 3.69
C ALA A 71 15.71 -1.07 3.71
N TYR A 72 15.99 -1.90 4.72
CA TYR A 72 15.29 -3.17 4.91
C TYR A 72 13.78 -2.98 5.12
N ALA A 73 13.38 -2.02 5.98
CA ALA A 73 11.97 -1.72 6.21
C ALA A 73 11.26 -1.25 4.93
N PHE A 74 11.93 -0.40 4.15
CA PHE A 74 11.44 0.06 2.85
C PHE A 74 11.23 -1.08 1.86
N LEU A 75 12.23 -1.96 1.72
CA LEU A 75 12.15 -3.15 0.85
C LEU A 75 11.05 -4.10 1.32
N ARG A 76 10.94 -4.34 2.63
CA ARG A 76 9.88 -5.18 3.22
C ARG A 76 8.49 -4.66 2.89
N GLN A 77 8.28 -3.34 2.97
CA GLN A 77 7.02 -2.70 2.62
C GLN A 77 6.74 -2.79 1.10
N LYS A 78 7.74 -2.52 0.27
CA LYS A 78 7.62 -2.55 -1.20
C LYS A 78 7.32 -3.95 -1.73
N ALA A 79 7.97 -4.97 -1.18
CA ALA A 79 7.74 -6.37 -1.51
C ALA A 79 6.44 -6.92 -0.93
N LYS A 80 5.68 -6.13 -0.14
CA LYS A 80 4.47 -6.55 0.57
C LYS A 80 4.69 -7.85 1.34
N LEU A 81 5.85 -8.03 1.97
CA LEU A 81 6.20 -9.28 2.65
C LEU A 81 5.19 -9.68 3.73
N THR A 82 4.56 -8.71 4.40
CA THR A 82 3.45 -8.99 5.34
C THR A 82 2.27 -9.66 4.64
N TRP A 83 1.90 -9.20 3.44
CA TRP A 83 0.86 -9.85 2.64
C TRP A 83 1.26 -11.25 2.18
N LEU A 84 2.53 -11.45 1.83
CA LEU A 84 3.03 -12.76 1.41
C LEU A 84 3.12 -13.76 2.58
N ASN A 85 3.53 -13.30 3.76
CA ASN A 85 3.62 -14.14 4.96
C ASN A 85 2.25 -14.43 5.58
N GLU A 86 1.38 -13.43 5.66
CA GLU A 86 0.07 -13.57 6.32
C GLU A 86 -1.04 -13.98 5.34
N GLY A 87 -0.75 -13.95 4.04
CA GLY A 87 -1.47 -14.62 2.95
C GLY A 87 -2.99 -14.48 2.93
N ASP A 88 -3.61 -15.46 2.27
CA ASP A 88 -5.05 -15.77 2.29
C ASP A 88 -5.42 -16.69 3.47
N GLU A 89 -4.53 -16.85 4.45
CA GLU A 89 -4.91 -17.46 5.72
C GLU A 89 -6.06 -16.65 6.35
N ASN A 90 -6.83 -17.23 7.28
CA ASN A 90 -7.93 -16.55 8.00
C ASN A 90 -7.43 -15.44 8.95
N THR A 91 -6.45 -14.65 8.50
CA THR A 91 -5.87 -13.51 9.16
C THR A 91 -6.82 -12.33 9.06
N ARG A 92 -6.64 -11.39 9.99
CA ARG A 92 -7.40 -10.14 10.01
C ARG A 92 -7.24 -9.35 8.70
N ILE A 93 -6.08 -9.44 8.04
CA ILE A 93 -5.80 -8.76 6.78
C ILE A 93 -6.68 -9.32 5.65
N PHE A 94 -6.78 -10.64 5.53
CA PHE A 94 -7.64 -11.31 4.55
C PHE A 94 -9.11 -10.89 4.71
N HIS A 95 -9.67 -10.99 5.92
CA HIS A 95 -11.05 -10.58 6.18
C HIS A 95 -11.30 -9.08 5.96
N ASN A 96 -10.31 -8.22 6.24
CA ASN A 96 -10.41 -6.79 5.93
C ASN A 96 -10.46 -6.54 4.41
N SER A 97 -9.69 -7.30 3.63
CA SER A 97 -9.70 -7.20 2.17
C SER A 97 -11.05 -7.62 1.57
N ILE A 98 -11.68 -8.68 2.10
CA ILE A 98 -13.02 -9.11 1.72
C ILE A 98 -14.04 -8.01 2.04
N LYS A 99 -14.02 -7.45 3.25
CA LYS A 99 -14.92 -6.36 3.65
C LYS A 99 -14.75 -5.13 2.75
N GLN A 100 -13.52 -4.76 2.41
CA GLN A 100 -13.23 -3.67 1.49
C GLN A 100 -13.86 -3.93 0.11
N ARG A 101 -13.73 -5.16 -0.42
CA ARG A 101 -14.30 -5.55 -1.71
C ARG A 101 -15.83 -5.56 -1.68
N GLN A 102 -16.44 -6.12 -0.63
CA GLN A 102 -17.88 -6.09 -0.41
C GLN A 102 -18.41 -4.65 -0.36
N TYR A 103 -17.71 -3.75 0.34
CA TYR A 103 -18.08 -2.35 0.42
C TYR A 103 -17.97 -1.63 -0.92
N HIS A 104 -16.92 -1.90 -1.71
CA HIS A 104 -16.75 -1.31 -3.04
C HIS A 104 -17.80 -1.80 -4.04
N ASN A 105 -18.17 -3.08 -3.96
CA ASN A 105 -19.16 -3.70 -4.83
C ASN A 105 -20.61 -3.47 -4.37
N ARG A 106 -20.81 -2.80 -3.22
CA ARG A 106 -22.15 -2.53 -2.72
C ARG A 106 -22.85 -1.51 -3.61
N VAL A 107 -23.95 -1.93 -4.24
CA VAL A 107 -24.86 -1.04 -4.95
C VAL A 107 -25.64 -0.24 -3.90
N LEU A 108 -25.37 1.07 -3.81
CA LEU A 108 -26.01 1.95 -2.83
C LEU A 108 -27.27 2.63 -3.35
N ARG A 109 -27.36 2.81 -4.67
CA ARG A 109 -28.49 3.47 -5.33
C ARG A 109 -28.52 3.07 -6.79
N ILE A 110 -29.72 2.85 -7.32
CA ILE A 110 -29.94 2.65 -8.75
C ILE A 110 -30.99 3.66 -9.24
N GLN A 111 -30.98 3.93 -10.54
CA GLN A 111 -31.97 4.78 -11.20
C GLN A 111 -32.96 3.89 -11.95
N THR A 112 -34.25 4.04 -11.67
CA THR A 112 -35.37 3.39 -12.36
C THR A 112 -36.19 4.43 -13.12
N GLU A 113 -37.17 3.98 -13.90
CA GLU A 113 -38.11 4.85 -14.62
C GLU A 113 -38.93 5.76 -13.69
N HIS A 114 -39.12 5.35 -12.43
CA HIS A 114 -39.87 6.08 -11.42
C HIS A 114 -38.99 6.95 -10.51
N GLY A 115 -37.68 6.99 -10.72
CA GLY A 115 -36.72 7.79 -9.96
C GLY A 115 -35.58 6.98 -9.34
N PHE A 116 -34.92 7.52 -8.33
CA PHE A 116 -33.82 6.84 -7.65
C PHE A 116 -34.31 6.01 -6.47
N VAL A 117 -33.85 4.77 -6.36
CA VAL A 117 -34.10 3.89 -5.20
C VAL A 117 -32.79 3.56 -4.49
N ASP A 118 -32.79 3.65 -3.16
CA ASP A 118 -31.62 3.47 -2.29
C ASP A 118 -31.83 2.45 -1.16
N SER A 119 -33.07 1.99 -0.93
CA SER A 119 -33.33 0.85 -0.04
C SER A 119 -32.95 -0.46 -0.71
N GLN A 120 -32.35 -1.38 0.06
CA GLN A 120 -31.82 -2.63 -0.47
C GLN A 120 -32.94 -3.56 -0.99
N ASP A 121 -34.12 -3.53 -0.37
CA ASP A 121 -35.29 -4.29 -0.81
C ASP A 121 -35.84 -3.73 -2.13
N GLN A 122 -35.93 -2.41 -2.24
CA GLN A 122 -36.39 -1.74 -3.47
C GLN A 122 -35.41 -1.93 -4.63
N ILE A 123 -34.10 -1.94 -4.35
CA ILE A 123 -33.06 -2.24 -5.33
C ILE A 123 -33.25 -3.68 -5.84
N ALA A 124 -33.49 -4.65 -4.94
CA ALA A 124 -33.71 -6.04 -5.32
C ALA A 124 -34.97 -6.20 -6.18
N GLU A 125 -36.08 -5.60 -5.77
CA GLU A 125 -37.35 -5.63 -6.52
C GLU A 125 -37.23 -4.99 -7.91
N ALA A 126 -36.55 -3.85 -8.01
CA ALA A 126 -36.30 -3.19 -9.28
C ALA A 126 -35.43 -4.04 -10.22
N PHE A 127 -34.41 -4.73 -9.70
CA PHE A 127 -33.65 -5.69 -10.50
C PHE A 127 -34.51 -6.86 -10.97
N MET A 128 -35.32 -7.44 -10.08
CA MET A 128 -36.21 -8.55 -10.43
C MET A 128 -37.20 -8.15 -11.54
N SER A 129 -37.90 -7.02 -11.37
CA SER A 129 -38.84 -6.49 -12.35
C SER A 129 -38.18 -6.24 -13.71
N TYR A 130 -37.01 -5.60 -13.73
CA TYR A 130 -36.25 -5.36 -14.96
C TYR A 130 -35.91 -6.65 -15.70
N TYR A 131 -35.42 -7.67 -14.98
CA TYR A 131 -35.05 -8.94 -15.61
C TYR A 131 -36.29 -9.74 -16.03
N GLU A 132 -37.37 -9.73 -15.25
CA GLU A 132 -38.64 -10.35 -15.66
C GLU A 132 -39.15 -9.77 -16.97
N ASP A 133 -39.17 -8.45 -17.10
CA ASP A 133 -39.60 -7.77 -18.33
C ASP A 133 -38.65 -8.06 -19.49
N LEU A 134 -37.35 -8.05 -19.25
CA LEU A 134 -36.34 -8.38 -20.26
C LEU A 134 -36.53 -9.80 -20.81
N PHE A 135 -36.78 -10.78 -19.94
CA PHE A 135 -36.97 -12.17 -20.34
C PHE A 135 -38.36 -12.42 -20.94
N ARG A 136 -39.42 -11.76 -20.46
CA ARG A 136 -40.76 -11.80 -21.08
C ARG A 136 -40.76 -11.21 -22.48
N ALA A 137 -40.10 -10.07 -22.68
CA ALA A 137 -39.96 -9.44 -23.99
C ALA A 137 -39.18 -10.30 -24.99
N ARG A 138 -38.24 -11.12 -24.52
CA ARG A 138 -37.46 -12.05 -25.35
C ARG A 138 -38.27 -13.30 -25.77
N ASN A 139 -39.09 -13.85 -24.88
CA ASN A 139 -39.93 -15.01 -25.19
C ASN A 139 -41.02 -14.68 -26.24
N ASN A 140 -41.53 -13.45 -26.25
CA ASN A 140 -42.51 -13.01 -27.25
C ASN A 140 -41.91 -12.80 -28.66
N ARG A 141 -40.59 -12.84 -28.83
CA ARG A 141 -39.92 -12.71 -30.14
C ARG A 141 -39.58 -14.05 -30.80
N GLN A 142 -39.75 -15.18 -30.10
CA GLN A 142 -39.51 -16.52 -30.65
C GLN A 142 -40.77 -17.21 -31.18
N HIS A 143 -41.94 -16.57 -31.09
CA HIS A 143 -43.23 -17.07 -31.62
C HIS A 143 -43.74 -16.29 -32.85
N LYS A 144 -42.84 -15.68 -33.63
CA LYS A 144 -43.15 -15.18 -34.97
C LYS A 144 -42.35 -15.94 -36.02
#